data_AF-A0A4P5VRZ6-F1
#
_entry.id   AF-A0A4P5VRZ6-F1
#
_cell.length_a   1.000
_cell.length_b   1.000
_cell.length_c   1.000
_cell.angle_alpha   90.00
_cell.angle_beta   90.00
_cell.angle_gamma   90.00
#
_symmetry.space_group_name_H-M   'P 1'
#
loop_
_entity.id
_entity.type
_entity.pdbx_description
1 polymer ?
#
loop_
_entity_poly.entity_id
_entity_poly.type
_entity_poly.pdbx_seq_one_letter_code
_entity_poly.pdbx_strand_id
1 'polypeptide(L)'
;MFIRRRSLEPEFGIELAEACLAAIETNIVVHDESIYAALEDEARERSLRDPHDWPVVATALALSAAIWTNDNDFLGTGVANWTTDSLQRWLQRQPDP
;
A
#
# COMPACT_ATOMS: atom_id res chain seq x y z
N MET A 1 8.30 3.01 20.96
CA MET A 1 9.10 4.26 20.96
C MET A 1 10.18 4.11 19.89
N PHE A 2 9.82 4.36 18.63
CA PHE A 2 10.76 4.35 17.52
C PHE A 2 11.38 5.73 17.40
N ILE A 3 12.70 5.79 17.17
CA ILE A 3 13.59 6.96 16.97
C ILE A 3 14.64 7.08 18.09
N ARG A 4 15.69 6.26 17.96
CA ARG A 4 17.04 6.55 18.48
C ARG A 4 18.04 6.45 17.32
N ARG A 5 17.87 7.29 16.29
CA ARG A 5 18.98 7.65 15.40
C ARG A 5 19.56 8.96 15.91
N ARG A 6 20.87 8.98 16.14
CA ARG A 6 21.68 9.96 16.90
C ARG A 6 21.68 11.42 16.39
N SER A 7 20.71 11.83 15.58
CA SER A 7 20.75 13.11 14.85
C SER A 7 19.39 13.75 14.59
N LEU A 8 18.31 13.21 15.17
CA LEU A 8 16.99 13.84 15.11
C LEU A 8 16.70 14.41 16.48
N GLU A 9 16.69 15.73 16.59
CA GLU A 9 16.22 16.42 17.80
C GLU A 9 14.80 15.93 18.12
N PRO A 10 14.48 15.64 19.40
CA PRO A 10 13.19 15.05 19.77
C PRO A 10 11.97 15.82 19.26
N GLU A 11 12.05 17.15 19.25
CA GLU A 11 11.00 18.05 18.74
C GLU A 11 10.75 17.83 17.24
N PHE A 12 11.83 17.73 16.45
CA PHE A 12 11.74 17.43 15.02
C PHE A 12 11.15 16.03 14.75
N GLY A 13 11.42 15.07 15.64
CA GLY A 13 10.81 13.74 15.57
C GLY A 13 9.30 13.75 15.75
N ILE A 14 8.79 14.62 16.65
CA ILE A 14 7.35 14.80 16.89
C ILE A 14 6.71 15.49 15.68
N GLU A 15 7.28 16.61 15.24
CA GLU A 15 6.78 17.36 14.07
C GLU A 15 6.70 16.49 12.81
N LEU A 16 7.73 15.68 12.57
CA LEU A 16 7.73 14.75 11.43
C LEU A 16 6.63 13.69 11.56
N ALA A 17 6.42 13.14 12.76
CA ALA A 17 5.38 12.14 12.99
C ALA A 17 3.98 12.73 12.78
N GLU A 18 3.72 13.94 13.28
CA GLU A 18 2.46 14.66 13.07
C GLU A 18 2.22 14.96 11.59
N ALA A 19 3.26 15.42 10.87
CA ALA A 19 3.17 15.66 9.43
C ALA A 19 2.89 14.37 8.64
N CYS A 20 3.54 13.25 8.99
CA CYS A 20 3.28 11.96 8.36
C CYS A 20 1.85 11.46 8.62
N LEU A 21 1.35 11.60 9.85
CA LEU A 21 -0.01 11.19 10.20
C LEU A 21 -1.04 12.03 9.43
N ALA A 22 -0.88 13.35 9.41
CA ALA A 22 -1.75 14.24 8.66
C ALA A 22 -1.76 13.90 7.16
N ALA A 23 -0.60 13.55 6.58
CA ALA A 23 -0.51 13.12 5.20
C ALA A 23 -1.25 11.79 4.94
N ILE A 24 -1.14 10.82 5.85
CA ILE A 24 -1.87 9.54 5.77
C ILE A 24 -3.38 9.79 5.85
N GLU A 25 -3.84 10.53 6.86
CA GLU A 25 -5.25 10.84 7.08
C GLU A 25 -5.88 11.59 5.90
N THR A 26 -5.10 12.44 5.24
CA THR A 26 -5.57 13.22 4.08
C THR A 26 -5.62 12.40 2.80
N ASN A 27 -4.66 11.48 2.59
CA ASN A 27 -4.45 10.86 1.28
C ASN A 27 -4.81 9.38 1.19
N ILE A 28 -5.08 8.72 2.33
CA ILE A 28 -5.32 7.26 2.39
C ILE A 28 -6.72 7.00 2.93
N VAL A 29 -7.46 6.15 2.22
CA VAL A 29 -8.72 5.59 2.71
C VAL A 29 -8.43 4.18 3.24
N VAL A 30 -8.73 3.96 4.52
CA VAL A 30 -8.65 2.63 5.13
C VAL A 30 -9.98 1.93 4.94
N HIS A 31 -9.96 0.76 4.31
CA HIS A 31 -11.14 -0.08 4.13
C HIS A 31 -11.23 -1.09 5.27
N ASP A 32 -12.46 -1.30 5.76
CA ASP A 32 -12.77 -2.34 6.73
C ASP A 32 -12.63 -3.74 6.09
N GLU A 33 -12.27 -4.73 6.90
CA GLU A 33 -12.08 -6.11 6.46
C GLU A 33 -13.34 -6.69 5.80
N SER A 34 -14.54 -6.28 6.23
CA SER A 34 -15.80 -6.72 5.63
C SER A 34 -15.93 -6.40 4.13
N ILE A 35 -15.16 -5.45 3.61
CA ILE A 35 -15.13 -5.10 2.18
C ILE A 35 -14.51 -6.22 1.33
N TYR A 36 -13.53 -6.95 1.86
CA TYR A 36 -12.73 -7.89 1.07
C TYR A 36 -12.72 -9.32 1.64
N ALA A 37 -13.15 -9.54 2.88
CA ALA A 37 -13.12 -10.85 3.54
C ALA A 37 -13.83 -11.97 2.75
N ALA A 38 -14.89 -11.63 2.00
CA ALA A 38 -15.62 -12.60 1.17
C ALA A 38 -14.77 -13.18 0.02
N LEU A 39 -13.61 -12.57 -0.29
CA LEU A 39 -12.68 -13.00 -1.33
C LEU A 39 -11.45 -13.73 -0.77
N GLU A 40 -11.44 -14.08 0.53
CA GLU A 40 -10.28 -14.70 1.17
C GLU A 40 -9.79 -15.96 0.45
N ASP A 41 -10.68 -16.90 0.15
CA ASP A 41 -10.33 -18.18 -0.48
C ASP A 41 -9.64 -17.95 -1.84
N GLU A 42 -10.24 -17.13 -2.70
CA GLU A 42 -9.68 -16.79 -4.01
C GLU A 42 -8.35 -16.03 -3.89
N ALA A 43 -8.24 -15.11 -2.94
CA ALA A 43 -7.03 -14.33 -2.74
C ALA A 43 -5.87 -15.21 -2.22
N ARG A 44 -6.15 -16.15 -1.31
CA ARG A 44 -5.14 -17.10 -0.80
C ARG A 44 -4.62 -18.01 -1.90
N GLU A 45 -5.47 -18.48 -2.81
CA GLU A 45 -5.06 -19.27 -3.97
C GLU A 45 -4.13 -18.49 -4.92
N ARG A 46 -4.31 -17.17 -5.00
CA ARG A 46 -3.49 -16.27 -5.81
C ARG A 46 -2.19 -15.85 -5.12
N SER A 47 -2.15 -15.80 -3.78
CA SER A 47 -0.99 -15.41 -2.97
C SER A 47 -0.02 -16.56 -2.71
N LEU A 48 0.51 -17.19 -3.77
CA LEU A 48 1.35 -18.38 -3.67
C LEU A 48 2.74 -18.14 -3.03
N ARG A 49 3.25 -16.90 -3.10
CA ARG A 49 4.58 -16.55 -2.58
C ARG A 49 4.54 -16.30 -1.08
N ASP A 50 3.58 -15.50 -0.61
CA ASP A 50 3.21 -15.38 0.80
C ASP A 50 1.69 -15.47 0.99
N PRO A 51 1.16 -16.61 1.48
CA PRO A 51 -0.25 -16.77 1.77
C PRO A 51 -0.83 -15.81 2.81
N HIS A 52 0.00 -15.08 3.58
CA HIS A 52 -0.45 -14.07 4.54
C HIS A 52 -0.78 -12.74 3.88
N ASP A 53 -0.34 -12.51 2.65
CA ASP A 53 -0.62 -11.28 1.87
C ASP A 53 -1.97 -11.31 1.15
N TRP A 54 -2.76 -12.37 1.35
CA TRP A 54 -4.10 -12.49 0.79
C TRP A 54 -5.00 -11.27 1.05
N PRO A 55 -4.95 -10.53 2.20
CA PRO A 55 -5.84 -9.39 2.41
C PRO A 55 -5.61 -8.27 1.38
N VAL A 56 -4.37 -8.06 0.94
CA VAL A 56 -4.03 -7.04 -0.07
C VAL A 56 -4.56 -7.45 -1.44
N VAL A 57 -4.41 -8.73 -1.81
CA VAL A 57 -4.96 -9.28 -3.07
C VAL A 57 -6.49 -9.22 -3.05
N ALA A 58 -7.14 -9.64 -1.95
CA ALA A 58 -8.58 -9.57 -1.79
C ALA A 58 -9.10 -8.13 -1.90
N THR A 59 -8.42 -7.18 -1.25
CA THR A 59 -8.77 -5.74 -1.33
C THR A 59 -8.70 -5.24 -2.76
N ALA A 60 -7.63 -5.59 -3.48
CA ALA A 60 -7.46 -5.16 -4.87
C ALA A 60 -8.53 -5.77 -5.80
N LEU A 61 -8.92 -7.02 -5.57
CA LEU A 61 -10.04 -7.66 -6.30
C LEU A 61 -11.38 -6.98 -6.00
N ALA A 62 -11.69 -6.76 -4.72
CA ALA A 62 -12.94 -6.12 -4.28
C ALA A 62 -13.10 -4.71 -4.86
N LEU A 63 -12.01 -3.94 -4.90
CA LEU A 63 -12.00 -2.56 -5.40
C LEU A 63 -11.73 -2.45 -6.90
N SER A 64 -11.47 -3.57 -7.59
CA SER A 64 -10.99 -3.58 -8.98
C SER A 64 -9.79 -2.64 -9.21
N ALA A 65 -8.86 -2.63 -8.25
CA ALA A 65 -7.72 -1.72 -8.20
C ALA A 65 -6.39 -2.47 -8.43
N ALA A 66 -5.36 -1.72 -8.83
CA ALA A 66 -3.98 -2.23 -8.87
C ALA A 66 -3.32 -2.12 -7.49
N ILE A 67 -2.31 -2.96 -7.22
CA ILE A 67 -1.52 -2.92 -5.99
C ILE A 67 -0.32 -2.01 -6.19
N TRP A 68 -0.14 -1.04 -5.29
CA TRP A 68 1.10 -0.26 -5.20
C TRP A 68 2.04 -0.90 -4.19
N THR A 69 3.16 -1.46 -4.65
CA THR A 69 4.14 -2.14 -3.80
C THR A 69 5.50 -2.23 -4.51
N ASN A 70 6.58 -2.21 -3.74
CA ASN A 70 7.91 -2.60 -4.25
C ASN A 70 8.23 -4.07 -3.97
N ASP A 71 7.32 -4.78 -3.30
CA ASP A 71 7.45 -6.20 -3.00
C ASP A 71 7.10 -7.06 -4.22
N ASN A 72 7.90 -8.09 -4.46
CA ASN A 72 7.73 -9.02 -5.57
C ASN A 72 6.77 -10.17 -5.24
N ASP A 73 6.29 -10.29 -4.00
CA ASP A 73 5.41 -11.38 -3.58
C ASP A 73 4.03 -11.33 -4.22
N PHE A 74 3.63 -10.17 -4.74
CA PHE A 74 2.40 -9.97 -5.50
C PHE A 74 2.51 -10.34 -6.99
N LEU A 75 3.70 -10.68 -7.49
CA LEU A 75 3.89 -11.09 -8.88
C LEU A 75 3.23 -12.45 -9.15
N GLY A 76 2.30 -12.47 -10.10
CA GLY A 76 1.58 -13.69 -10.49
C GLY A 76 0.24 -13.89 -9.79
N THR A 77 -0.19 -12.97 -8.92
CA THR A 77 -1.51 -12.98 -8.25
C THR A 77 -2.70 -12.71 -9.20
N GLY A 78 -2.42 -12.32 -10.44
CA GLY A 78 -3.43 -11.89 -11.41
C GLY A 78 -3.93 -10.46 -11.20
N VAL A 79 -3.34 -9.71 -10.27
CA VAL A 79 -3.60 -8.28 -10.04
C VAL A 79 -2.44 -7.45 -10.58
N ALA A 80 -2.73 -6.32 -11.24
CA ALA A 80 -1.71 -5.41 -11.73
C ALA A 80 -0.93 -4.79 -10.55
N ASN A 81 0.39 -4.66 -10.70
CA ASN A 81 1.26 -4.03 -9.70
C ASN A 81 1.93 -2.78 -10.25
N TRP A 82 2.21 -1.85 -9.34
CA TRP A 82 3.04 -0.68 -9.58
C TRP A 82 4.12 -0.61 -8.50
N THR A 83 5.37 -0.42 -8.91
CA THR A 83 6.41 0.05 -7.99
C THR A 83 6.24 1.55 -7.78
N THR A 84 6.90 2.10 -6.75
CA THR A 84 6.86 3.55 -6.54
C THR A 84 7.42 4.31 -7.75
N ASP A 85 8.53 3.83 -8.33
CA ASP A 85 9.12 4.45 -9.53
C ASP A 85 8.19 4.35 -10.75
N SER A 86 7.56 3.19 -11.00
CA SER A 86 6.68 3.05 -12.15
C SER A 86 5.39 3.87 -12.02
N LEU A 87 4.81 3.92 -10.81
CA LEU A 87 3.64 4.76 -10.51
C LEU A 87 3.96 6.24 -10.67
N GLN A 88 5.08 6.71 -10.12
CA GLN A 88 5.51 8.11 -10.25
C GLN A 88 5.71 8.50 -11.71
N ARG A 89 6.41 7.68 -12.50
CA ARG A 89 6.59 7.92 -13.93
C ARG A 89 5.27 7.92 -14.69
N TRP A 90 4.32 7.08 -14.30
CA TRP A 90 2.99 7.08 -14.89
C TRP A 90 2.21 8.35 -14.58
N LEU A 91 2.21 8.79 -13.32
CA LEU A 91 1.54 10.02 -12.90
C LEU A 91 2.15 11.27 -13.55
N GLN A 92 3.47 11.30 -13.75
CA GLN A 92 4.16 12.38 -14.46
C GLN A 92 3.89 12.40 -15.97
N ARG A 93 3.40 11.30 -16.56
CA ARG A 93 3.02 11.25 -17.98
C ARG A 93 1.64 11.81 -18.27
N GLN A 94 0.81 12.02 -17.25
CA GLN A 94 -0.53 12.60 -17.43
C GLN A 94 -0.36 13.88 -18.27
N PRO A 95 -0.87 13.92 -19.53
CA PRO A 95 -0.83 15.15 -20.30
C PRO A 95 -1.67 16.20 -19.60
N ASP A 96 -1.41 17.48 -19.86
CA ASP A 96 -2.32 18.57 -19.47
C ASP A 96 -3.77 18.20 -19.88
N PRO A 97 -4.77 18.56 -19.04
CA PRO A 97 -6.18 18.19 -19.24
C PRO A 97 -6.77 18.63 -20.58
#